data_AF-A0A832P6J6-F1
#
_entry.id   AF-A0A832P6J6-F1
#
_cell.length_a   1.000
_cell.length_b   1.000
_cell.length_c   1.000
_cell.angle_alpha   90.00
_cell.angle_beta   90.00
_cell.angle_gamma   90.00
#
_symmetry.space_group_name_H-M   'P 1'
#
loop_
_entity.id
_entity.type
_entity.pdbx_description
1 polymer ?
#
loop_
_entity_poly.entity_id
_entity_poly.type
_entity_poly.pdbx_seq_one_letter_code
_entity_poly.pdbx_strand_id
1 'polypeptide(L)' 'MYKINIINSYFIIRQRGRLQYEIFDGEALIEDDDGVISDQIIELTGYQFRKKYPGKLRRIVYYACTRPLLLGQKSQTG' A
#
# COMPACT_ATOMS: atom_id res chain seq x y z
N MET A 1 0.01 -20.87 -0.29
CA MET A 1 1.23 -20.12 -0.65
C MET A 1 2.11 -20.02 0.60
N TYR A 2 2.61 -21.16 1.11
CA TYR A 2 3.39 -21.21 2.36
C TYR A 2 4.91 -21.21 2.10
N LYS A 3 5.35 -21.68 0.92
CA LYS A 3 6.78 -21.85 0.57
C LYS A 3 7.55 -20.56 0.26
N ILE A 4 6.87 -19.45 -0.04
CA ILE A 4 7.53 -18.22 -0.51
C ILE A 4 8.26 -17.48 0.63
N ASN A 5 7.74 -17.55 1.86
CA ASN A 5 8.42 -16.96 3.02
C ASN A 5 9.73 -17.67 3.38
N ILE A 6 9.96 -18.89 2.89
CA ILE A 6 11.16 -19.68 3.20
C ILE A 6 12.37 -19.20 2.37
N ILE A 7 12.15 -18.48 1.28
CA ILE A 7 13.19 -18.09 0.30
C ILE A 7 13.51 -16.58 0.30
N ASN A 8 13.15 -15.82 1.35
CA ASN A 8 13.34 -14.36 1.42
C ASN A 8 12.84 -13.59 0.18
N SER A 9 11.76 -14.07 -0.45
CA SER A 9 11.15 -13.41 -1.60
C SER A 9 10.00 -12.51 -1.15
N TYR A 10 10.01 -11.26 -1.60
CA TYR A 10 8.98 -10.27 -1.30
C TYR A 10 8.11 -9.99 -2.54
N PHE A 11 6.81 -9.79 -2.34
CA PHE A 11 5.88 -9.41 -3.40
C PHE A 11 5.19 -8.10 -3.01
N ILE A 12 5.18 -7.15 -3.94
CA ILE A 12 4.45 -5.90 -3.79
C ILE A 12 3.10 -6.06 -4.49
N ILE A 13 2.01 -5.89 -3.74
CA ILE A 13 0.66 -5.91 -4.28
C ILE A 13 -0.04 -4.59 -3.97
N ARG A 14 -0.79 -4.04 -4.93
CA ARG A 14 -1.74 -2.97 -4.62
C ARG A 14 -2.97 -3.56 -3.95
N GLN A 15 -3.40 -2.94 -2.85
CA GLN A 15 -4.68 -3.24 -2.24
C GLN A 15 -5.80 -3.09 -3.27
N ARG A 16 -6.66 -4.10 -3.38
CA ARG A 16 -7.89 -4.06 -4.17
C ARG A 16 -9.09 -4.15 -3.24
N GLY A 17 -10.03 -3.22 -3.39
CA GLY A 17 -11.24 -3.17 -2.58
C GLY A 17 -10.99 -2.92 -1.09
N ARG A 18 -11.97 -3.28 -0.27
CA ARG A 18 -11.94 -3.08 1.18
C ARG A 18 -11.27 -4.29 1.86
N LEU A 19 -9.96 -4.19 2.04
CA LEU A 19 -9.17 -5.18 2.75
C LEU A 19 -9.40 -5.07 4.26
N GLN A 20 -9.66 -6.19 4.92
CA GLN A 20 -9.85 -6.26 6.37
C GLN A 20 -8.52 -6.66 7.01
N TYR A 21 -8.04 -5.84 7.94
CA TYR A 21 -6.78 -6.04 8.63
C TYR A 21 -6.76 -5.35 9.99
N GLU A 22 -5.85 -5.78 10.85
CA GLU A 22 -5.50 -5.13 12.11
C GLU A 22 -4.05 -4.63 12.03
N ILE A 23 -3.76 -3.50 12.69
CA ILE A 23 -2.42 -2.90 12.75
C ILE A 23 -1.77 -3.37 14.05
N PHE A 24 -0.56 -3.91 13.95
CA PHE A 24 0.24 -4.37 15.08
C PHE A 24 1.36 -3.41 15.46
N ASP A 25 1.91 -2.70 14.47
CA ASP A 25 3.04 -1.79 14.66
C ASP A 25 3.09 -0.77 13.51
N GLY A 26 3.84 0.30 13.72
CA GLY A 26 4.06 1.39 12.76
C GLY A 26 3.15 2.60 12.98
N GLU A 27 3.65 3.76 12.57
CA GLU A 27 3.04 5.06 12.82
C GLU A 27 2.49 5.69 11.52
N ALA A 28 1.53 6.61 11.69
CA ALA A 28 1.16 7.51 10.61
C ALA A 28 2.26 8.56 10.47
N LEU A 29 2.84 8.66 9.27
CA LEU A 29 3.83 9.67 8.93
C LEU A 29 3.05 10.91 8.46
N ILE A 30 2.85 11.85 9.39
CA ILE A 30 2.03 13.05 9.15
C ILE A 30 2.80 14.06 8.27
N GLU A 31 4.14 14.02 8.31
CA GLU A 31 5.03 14.91 7.56
C GLU A 31 6.19 14.08 7.00
N ASP A 32 6.08 13.67 5.74
CA ASP A 32 7.15 13.02 4.99
C ASP A 32 7.29 13.69 3.62
N ASP A 33 8.50 14.16 3.32
CA ASP A 33 8.87 14.79 2.04
C ASP A 33 8.88 13.76 0.88
N ASP A 34 8.97 12.46 1.19
CA ASP A 34 8.99 11.37 0.20
C ASP A 34 7.57 10.91 -0.21
N GLY A 35 6.53 11.50 0.40
CA GLY A 35 5.13 11.25 0.07
C GLY A 35 4.56 9.95 0.62
N VAL A 36 5.21 9.32 1.61
CA VAL A 36 4.68 8.18 2.37
C VAL A 36 3.81 8.70 3.51
N ILE A 37 2.57 8.22 3.56
CA ILE A 37 1.57 8.58 4.58
C ILE A 37 1.67 7.65 5.80
N SER A 38 2.04 6.38 5.61
CA SER A 38 2.22 5.46 6.72
C SER A 38 3.02 4.22 6.32
N ASP A 39 3.81 3.70 7.24
CA ASP A 39 4.46 2.39 7.14
C ASP A 39 4.05 1.52 8.34
N GLN A 40 3.30 0.46 8.08
CA GLN A 40 2.60 -0.30 9.10
C GLN A 40 2.86 -1.80 8.98
N ILE A 41 2.95 -2.49 10.10
CA ILE A 41 2.87 -3.95 10.16
C ILE A 41 1.43 -4.34 10.48
N ILE A 42 0.82 -5.11 9.58
CA ILE A 42 -0.59 -5.51 9.66
C ILE A 42 -0.76 -7.03 9.62
N GLU A 43 -1.91 -7.53 10.08
CA GLU A 43 -2.36 -8.91 9.83
C GLU A 43 -3.73 -8.90 9.16
N LEU A 44 -3.93 -9.78 8.17
CA LEU A 44 -5.21 -9.85 7.45
C LEU A 44 -6.23 -10.67 8.23
N THR A 45 -7.36 -10.05 8.58
CA THR A 45 -8.40 -10.68 9.40
C THR A 45 -9.52 -11.34 8.58
N GLY A 46 -9.62 -10.99 7.28
CA GLY A 46 -10.63 -11.57 6.38
C GLY A 46 -10.47 -13.09 6.18
N TYR A 47 -11.56 -13.85 6.30
CA TYR A 47 -11.57 -15.33 6.28
C TYR A 47 -10.77 -15.97 5.13
N GLN A 48 -10.91 -15.43 3.92
CA GLN A 48 -10.23 -15.96 2.73
C GLN A 48 -8.74 -15.58 2.67
N PHE A 49 -8.39 -14.41 3.22
CA PHE A 49 -7.05 -13.85 3.12
C PHE A 49 -6.14 -14.35 4.22
N ARG A 50 -6.65 -14.53 5.44
CA ARG A 50 -5.89 -15.09 6.58
C ARG A 50 -5.28 -16.46 6.26
N LYS A 51 -6.00 -17.30 5.51
CA LYS A 51 -5.50 -18.63 5.11
C LYS A 51 -4.40 -18.54 4.05
N LYS A 52 -4.42 -17.52 3.20
CA LYS A 52 -3.43 -17.31 2.13
C LYS A 52 -2.17 -16.62 2.67
N TYR A 53 -2.33 -15.73 3.65
CA TYR A 53 -1.28 -14.94 4.27
C TYR A 53 -1.40 -15.05 5.80
N PRO A 54 -0.97 -16.17 6.40
CA PRO A 54 -1.16 -16.45 7.84
C PRO A 54 -0.14 -15.72 8.73
N GLY A 55 0.41 -14.59 8.28
CA GLY A 55 1.45 -13.87 9.00
C GLY A 55 1.36 -12.37 8.78
N LYS A 56 2.21 -11.65 9.52
CA LYS A 56 2.30 -10.19 9.43
C LYS A 56 2.81 -9.74 8.07
N LEU A 57 2.24 -8.65 7.56
CA LEU A 57 2.59 -8.02 6.29
C LEU A 57 2.98 -6.56 6.55
N ARG A 58 3.94 -6.02 5.79
CA ARG A 58 4.25 -4.59 5.78
C ARG A 58 3.33 -3.88 4.77
N ARG A 59 2.66 -2.81 5.19
CA ARG A 59 1.74 -2.00 4.41
C ARG A 59 2.26 -0.57 4.37
N ILE A 60 2.58 -0.12 3.16
CA ILE A 60 3.02 1.26 2.88
C ILE A 60 1.88 2.00 2.18
N VAL A 61 1.46 3.14 2.74
CA VAL A 61 0.49 4.06 2.14
C VAL A 61 1.24 5.26 1.64
N TYR A 62 0.96 5.71 0.43
CA TYR A 62 1.60 6.87 -0.18
C TYR A 62 0.56 7.76 -0.87
N TYR A 63 0.88 9.04 -1.03
CA TYR A 63 0.09 9.93 -1.86
C TYR A 63 0.12 9.44 -3.31
N ALA A 64 -1.05 9.06 -3.83
CA ALA A 64 -1.18 8.92 -5.26
C ALA A 64 -1.07 10.32 -5.86
N CYS A 65 0.10 10.70 -6.39
CA CYS A 65 0.18 11.79 -7.33
C CYS A 65 -0.68 11.38 -8.53
N THR A 66 -1.97 11.71 -8.44
CA THR A 66 -2.84 11.72 -9.60
C THR A 66 -2.32 12.88 -10.42
N ARG A 67 -1.34 12.60 -11.29
CA ARG A 67 -1.02 13.53 -12.37
C ARG A 67 -2.35 13.82 -13.04
N PRO A 68 -2.91 15.03 -12.97
CA PRO A 68 -4.06 15.34 -13.80
C PRO A 68 -3.55 15.10 -15.21
N LEU A 69 -4.21 14.19 -15.94
CA LEU A 69 -4.02 14.06 -17.36
C LEU A 69 -4.09 15.47 -17.93
N LEU A 70 -2.92 15.96 -18.38
CA LEU A 70 -2.67 17.24 -19.04
C LEU A 70 -3.94 18.07 -19.19
N LEU A 71 -4.25 18.87 -18.16
CA LEU A 71 -5.22 19.94 -18.32
C LEU A 71 -4.67 20.78 -19.49
N GLY A 72 -5.47 20.82 -20.56
CA GLY A 72 -5.01 21.21 -21.88
C GLY A 72 -4.08 22.40 -21.84
N GLN A 73 -2.91 22.23 -22.46
CA GLN A 73 -2.17 23.32 -23.08
C GLN A 73 -3.13 24.00 -24.07
N LYS A 74 -3.98 24.92 -23.61
CA LYS A 74 -4.61 25.90 -24.49
C LYS A 74 -3.65 27.07 -24.56
N SER A 75 -2.97 27.06 -25.70
CA SER A 75 -2.12 28.07 -26.31
C SER A 75 -2.26 29.47 -25.74
N GLN A 76 -1.12 30.02 -25.30
CA GLN A 76 -0.85 31.43 -25.55
C GLN A 76 -0.74 31.61 -27.07
N THR A 77 -1.70 32.31 -27.67
CA THR A 77 -1.53 32.99 -28.96
C THR A 77 -2.60 34.06 -29.09
N GLY A 78 -2.19 35.30 -29.34
CA GLY A 78 -3.03 36.41 -29.79
C GLY A 78 -3.01 37.58 -28.83
#